data_AF-A0A9D6DRC1-F1
#
_entry.id   AF-A0A9D6DRC1-F1
#
_cell.length_a   1.000
_cell.length_b   1.000
_cell.length_c   1.000
_cell.angle_alpha   90.00
_cell.angle_beta   90.00
_cell.angle_gamma   90.00
#
_symmetry.space_group_name_H-M   'P 1'
#
loop_
_entity.id
_entity.type
_entity.pdbx_description
1 polymer ?
#
loop_
_entity_poly.entity_id
_entity_poly.type
_entity_poly.pdbx_seq_one_letter_code
_entity_poly.pdbx_strand_id
1 'polypeptide(L)' 'MASDAEKKYFEIMRRKSGQERLKIAMQLRATVLELARTAIMDRNPKISSEEFQSKLQERIYGISGHIKDRRS' A
#
# COMPACT_ATOMS: atom_id res chain seq x y z
N MET A 1 -11.16 -17.18 16.16
CA MET A 1 -12.52 -16.65 15.93
C MET A 1 -12.40 -15.17 15.60
N ALA A 2 -13.14 -14.65 14.62
CA ALA A 2 -13.09 -13.23 14.29
C ALA A 2 -13.61 -12.38 15.47
N SER A 3 -12.94 -11.27 15.76
CA SER A 3 -13.36 -10.30 16.76
C SER A 3 -14.71 -9.67 16.39
N ASP A 4 -15.43 -9.13 17.36
CA ASP A 4 -16.71 -8.46 17.07
C ASP A 4 -16.52 -7.22 16.19
N ALA A 5 -15.36 -6.57 16.25
CA ALA A 5 -14.96 -5.51 15.35
C ALA A 5 -14.83 -6.01 13.89
N GLU A 6 -14.16 -7.15 13.66
CA GLU A 6 -14.04 -7.75 12.33
C GLU A 6 -15.41 -8.16 11.77
N LYS A 7 -16.26 -8.79 12.60
CA LYS A 7 -17.63 -9.15 12.18
C LYS A 7 -18.41 -7.91 11.74
N LYS A 8 -18.32 -6.81 12.51
CA LYS A 8 -19.01 -5.57 12.19
C LYS A 8 -18.48 -4.93 10.92
N TYR A 9 -17.16 -4.97 10.71
CA TYR A 9 -16.52 -4.52 9.48
C TYR A 9 -17.06 -5.29 8.26
N PHE A 10 -17.11 -6.63 8.32
CA PHE A 10 -17.65 -7.43 7.22
C PHE A 10 -19.13 -7.15 6.96
N GLU A 11 -19.93 -6.95 8.01
CA GLU A 11 -21.33 -6.57 7.89
C GLU A 11 -21.48 -5.25 7.12
N ILE A 12 -20.72 -4.21 7.50
CA ILE A 12 -20.73 -2.91 6.82
C ILE A 12 -20.29 -3.05 5.36
N MET A 13 -19.24 -3.83 5.09
CA MET A 13 -18.71 -4.01 3.73
C MET A 13 -19.65 -4.79 2.82
N ARG A 14 -20.44 -5.74 3.35
CA ARG A 14 -21.44 -6.48 2.57
C ARG A 14 -22.61 -5.61 2.10
N ARG A 15 -22.91 -4.53 2.84
CA ARG A 15 -23.96 -3.56 2.48
C ARG A 15 -23.53 -2.60 1.36
N LYS A 16 -22.26 -2.62 0.95
CA LYS A 16 -21.70 -1.75 -0.08
C LYS A 16 -21.67 -2.43 -1.45
N SER A 17 -21.91 -1.65 -2.48
CA SER A 17 -21.72 -2.07 -3.87
C SER A 17 -20.26 -2.40 -4.17
N GLY A 18 -20.01 -3.11 -5.28
CA GLY A 18 -18.64 -3.36 -5.76
C GLY A 18 -17.84 -2.07 -5.99
N GLN A 19 -18.48 -1.05 -6.55
CA GLN A 19 -17.84 0.25 -6.83
C GLN A 19 -17.47 1.00 -5.54
N GLU A 20 -18.32 1.00 -4.53
CA GLU A 20 -17.99 1.60 -3.23
C GLU A 20 -16.85 0.88 -2.53
N ARG A 21 -16.83 -0.47 -2.59
CA ARG A 21 -15.71 -1.25 -2.04
C ARG A 21 -14.41 -0.94 -2.75
N LEU A 22 -14.43 -0.83 -4.08
CA LEU A 22 -13.26 -0.44 -4.87
C LEU A 22 -12.77 0.97 -4.50
N LYS A 23 -13.69 1.94 -4.37
CA LYS A 23 -13.36 3.31 -3.95
C LYS A 23 -12.67 3.31 -2.58
N ILE A 24 -13.19 2.58 -1.61
CA ILE A 24 -12.58 2.46 -0.28
C ILE A 24 -11.19 1.84 -0.37
N ALA A 25 -11.02 0.76 -1.14
CA ALA A 25 -9.73 0.12 -1.32
C ALA A 25 -8.70 1.07 -1.95
N MET A 26 -9.10 1.86 -2.95
CA MET A 26 -8.24 2.87 -3.58
C MET A 26 -7.83 3.98 -2.60
N GLN A 27 -8.76 4.47 -1.79
CA GLN A 27 -8.48 5.48 -0.76
C GLN A 27 -7.49 4.92 0.28
N LEU A 28 -7.74 3.71 0.77
CA LEU A 28 -6.84 3.05 1.72
C LEU A 28 -5.44 2.87 1.13
N ARG A 29 -5.35 2.44 -0.14
CA ARG A 29 -4.07 2.31 -0.85
C ARG A 29 -3.32 3.64 -0.92
N ALA A 30 -4.02 4.74 -1.21
CA ALA A 30 -3.39 6.06 -1.26
C ALA A 30 -2.80 6.45 0.09
N THR A 31 -3.54 6.25 1.19
CA THR A 31 -3.07 6.52 2.55
C THR A 31 -1.87 5.66 2.92
N VAL A 32 -1.91 4.35 2.62
CA VAL A 32 -0.79 3.44 2.90
C VAL A 32 0.46 3.86 2.13
N LEU A 33 0.33 4.25 0.86
CA LEU A 33 1.44 4.75 0.07
C LEU A 33 2.04 6.02 0.66
N GLU A 34 1.22 6.98 1.04
CA GLU A 34 1.69 8.24 1.65
C GLU A 34 2.47 7.98 2.94
N LEU A 35 1.93 7.15 3.84
CA LEU A 35 2.61 6.74 5.07
C LEU A 35 3.96 6.08 4.78
N ALA A 36 4.01 5.17 3.80
CA ALA A 36 5.26 4.51 3.41
C ALA A 36 6.28 5.50 2.85
N ARG A 37 5.85 6.44 1.99
CA ARG A 37 6.73 7.48 1.42
C ARG A 37 7.33 8.35 2.52
N THR A 38 6.49 8.89 3.40
CA THR A 38 6.93 9.74 4.51
C THR A 38 7.93 9.01 5.41
N ALA A 39 7.64 7.76 5.78
CA ALA A 39 8.53 6.97 6.62
C ALA A 39 9.88 6.62 5.94
N ILE A 40 9.89 6.41 4.62
CA ILE A 40 11.14 6.16 3.88
C ILE A 40 11.98 7.43 3.81
N MET A 41 11.37 8.58 3.48
CA MET A 41 12.07 9.86 3.36
C MET A 41 12.61 10.35 4.71
N ASP A 42 11.83 10.21 5.78
CA ASP A 42 12.25 10.55 7.14
C ASP A 42 13.49 9.77 7.57
N ARG A 43 13.54 8.47 7.29
CA ARG A 43 14.69 7.61 7.59
C ARG A 43 15.88 7.80 6.64
N ASN A 44 15.65 8.34 5.44
CA ASN A 44 16.67 8.47 4.40
C ASN A 44 16.55 9.84 3.68
N PRO A 45 16.95 10.95 4.32
CA PRO A 45 16.70 12.30 3.78
C PRO A 45 17.37 12.61 2.44
N LYS A 46 18.40 11.84 2.06
CA LYS A 46 19.18 12.00 0.81
C LYS A 46 18.98 10.83 -0.15
N ILE A 47 17.91 10.04 0.03
CA ILE A 47 17.64 8.88 -0.81
C ILE A 47 17.52 9.28 -2.28
N SER A 48 18.13 8.50 -3.17
CA SER A 48 17.95 8.70 -4.61
C SER A 48 16.55 8.28 -5.03
N SER A 49 16.06 8.82 -6.15
CA SER A 49 14.75 8.43 -6.69
C SER A 49 14.65 6.93 -6.97
N GLU A 50 15.72 6.32 -7.50
CA GLU A 50 15.77 4.88 -7.78
C GLU A 50 15.67 4.06 -6.49
N GLU A 51 16.48 4.40 -5.49
CA GLU A 51 16.49 3.69 -4.22
C GLU A 51 15.16 3.86 -3.46
N PHE A 52 14.55 5.04 -3.55
CA PHE A 52 13.24 5.31 -2.99
C PHE A 52 12.16 4.41 -3.61
N GLN A 53 12.13 4.28 -4.94
CA GLN A 53 11.17 3.39 -5.60
C GLN A 53 11.39 1.93 -5.21
N SER A 54 12.65 1.50 -5.12
CA SER A 54 13.00 0.15 -4.66
C SER A 54 12.47 -0.12 -3.25
N LYS A 55 12.78 0.76 -2.28
CA LYS A 55 12.30 0.63 -0.89
C LYS A 55 10.78 0.73 -0.78
N LEU A 56 10.13 1.57 -1.60
CA LEU A 56 8.68 1.68 -1.61
C LEU A 56 8.02 0.40 -2.13
N GLN A 57 8.57 -0.20 -3.20
CA GLN A 57 8.09 -1.47 -3.73
C GLN A 57 8.28 -2.61 -2.73
N GLU A 58 9.46 -2.70 -2.12
CA GLU A 58 9.75 -3.68 -1.06
C GLU A 58 8.73 -3.54 0.08
N ARG A 59 8.46 -2.31 0.53
CA ARG A 59 7.53 -2.07 1.65
C ARG A 59 6.09 -2.48 1.34
N ILE A 60 5.61 -2.23 0.13
CA ILE A 60 4.20 -2.43 -0.23
C ILE A 60 3.94 -3.86 -0.72
N TYR A 61 4.89 -4.44 -1.45
CA TYR A 61 4.69 -5.70 -2.17
C TYR A 61 5.59 -6.83 -1.64
N GLY A 62 6.54 -6.55 -0.74
CA GLY A 62 7.50 -7.55 -0.25
C GLY A 62 8.49 -8.02 -1.31
N ILE A 63 8.58 -7.32 -2.44
CA ILE A 63 9.49 -7.66 -3.55
C ILE A 63 10.76 -6.84 -3.39
N SER A 64 11.85 -7.50 -3.00
CA SER A 64 13.18 -6.93 -2.97
C SER A 64 13.91 -7.28 -4.27
N GLY A 65 14.16 -6.31 -5.15
CA GLY A 65 14.98 -6.50 -6.34
C GLY A 65 14.89 -5.33 -7.30
N HIS A 66 16.03 -4.91 -7.86
CA HIS A 66 16.05 -4.01 -9.01
C HIS A 66 15.19 -4.64 -10.10
N ILE A 67 14.14 -3.93 -10.54
CA ILE A 67 13.50 -4.22 -11.82
C ILE A 67 14.56 -3.93 -12.88
N LYS A 68 15.40 -4.92 -13.20
CA LYS A 68 16.18 -4.90 -14.43
C LYS A 68 15.15 -4.88 -15.55
N ASP A 69 15.08 -3.73 -16.21
CA ASP A 69 14.29 -3.48 -17.40
C ASP A 69 14.46 -4.65 -18.38
N ARG A 70 13.45 -5.53 -18.48
CA ARG A 70 13.38 -6.55 -19.52
C ARG A 70 12.75 -5.92 -20.75
N ARG A 71 13.49 -5.02 -21.39
CA ARG A 71 13.31 -4.66 -22.81
C ARG A 71 14.69 -4.56 -23.45
N SER A 72 15.17 -5.71 -23.92
CA SER A 72 16.12 -5.81 -25.03
C SER A 72 15.31 -6.06 -26.31
#